data_AF-A0A6H2D0P2-F1
#
_entry.id   AF-A0A6H2D0P2-F1
#
_cell.length_a   1.000
_cell.length_b   1.000
_cell.length_c   1.000
_cell.angle_alpha   90.00
_cell.angle_beta   90.00
_cell.angle_gamma   90.00
#
_symmetry.space_group_name_H-M   'P 1'
#
loop_
_entity.id
_entity.type
_entity.pdbx_description
1 polymer ?
#
loop_
_entity_poly.entity_id
_entity_poly.type
_entity_poly.pdbx_seq_one_letter_code
_entity_poly.pdbx_strand_id
1 'polypeptide(L)' 'MKNEPVRMCVVCRERHPKRELSRYVCPDTLKELETDGPVHDPEMNMPGRGFYVCVQTRCREIFPKMIKGLIKKRKGVFK' A
#
# COMPACT_ATOMS: atom_id res chain seq x y z
N MET A 1 -25.36 12.85 1.03
CA MET A 1 -24.73 11.50 1.04
C MET A 1 -23.22 11.71 1.06
N LYS A 2 -22.49 11.11 2.00
CA LYS A 2 -21.03 11.18 2.02
C LYS A 2 -20.52 10.21 0.95
N ASN A 3 -20.03 10.73 -0.18
CA ASN A 3 -19.41 9.90 -1.22
C ASN A 3 -18.08 9.38 -0.67
N GLU A 4 -18.11 8.22 -0.03
CA GLU A 4 -16.89 7.56 0.43
C GLU A 4 -16.07 7.10 -0.78
N PRO A 5 -14.78 7.49 -0.88
CA PRO A 5 -13.92 6.98 -1.94
C PRO A 5 -13.77 5.46 -1.85
N VAL A 6 -13.93 4.77 -2.98
CA VAL A 6 -13.64 3.34 -3.10
C VAL A 6 -12.25 3.15 -3.70
N ARG A 7 -11.46 2.25 -3.12
CA ARG A 7 -10.11 1.91 -3.60
C ARG A 7 -9.98 0.41 -3.81
N MET A 8 -8.99 0.03 -4.60
CA MET A 8 -8.70 -1.37 -4.91
C MET A 8 -7.63 -1.90 -3.97
N CYS A 9 -7.87 -3.06 -3.38
CA CYS A 9 -6.83 -3.80 -2.67
C CYS A 9 -5.75 -4.23 -3.65
N VAL A 10 -4.49 -3.93 -3.36
CA VAL A 10 -3.38 -4.26 -4.26
C VAL A 10 -3.11 -5.77 -4.35
N VAL A 11 -3.58 -6.55 -3.36
CA VAL A 11 -3.40 -8.01 -3.30
C VAL A 11 -4.53 -8.75 -4.04
N CYS A 12 -5.76 -8.71 -3.51
CA CYS A 12 -6.88 -9.45 -4.09
C CYS A 12 -7.55 -8.75 -5.27
N ARG A 13 -7.21 -7.48 -5.55
CA ARG A 13 -7.78 -6.67 -6.66
C ARG A 13 -9.29 -6.37 -6.52
N GLU A 14 -9.91 -6.73 -5.41
CA GLU A 14 -11.28 -6.34 -5.05
C GLU A 14 -11.35 -4.86 -4.64
N ARG A 15 -12.53 -4.25 -4.80
CA ARG A 15 -12.82 -2.86 -4.44
C ARG A 15 -13.46 -2.78 -3.06
N HIS A 16 -12.93 -1.90 -2.21
CA HIS A 16 -13.44 -1.68 -0.85
C HIS A 16 -13.57 -0.18 -0.55
N PRO A 17 -14.47 0.20 0.38
CA PRO A 17 -14.51 1.56 0.91
C PRO A 17 -13.15 1.95 1.51
N LYS A 18 -12.71 3.20 1.32
CA LYS A 18 -11.38 3.68 1.77
C LYS A 18 -11.18 3.44 3.26
N ARG A 19 -12.20 3.62 4.11
CA ARG A 19 -12.09 3.41 5.57
C ARG A 19 -11.81 1.95 5.98
N GLU A 20 -12.06 0.98 5.10
CA GLU A 20 -11.85 -0.45 5.35
C GLU A 20 -10.49 -0.95 4.83
N LEU A 21 -9.64 -0.05 4.36
CA LEU A 21 -8.33 -0.37 3.81
C LEU A 21 -7.23 0.20 4.70
N SER A 22 -6.21 -0.60 4.98
CA SER A 22 -4.95 -0.10 5.53
C SER A 22 -4.12 0.50 4.39
N ARG A 23 -3.62 1.73 4.56
CA ARG A 23 -2.67 2.35 3.63
C ARG A 23 -1.25 2.08 4.11
N TYR A 24 -0.39 1.73 3.15
CA TYR A 24 1.04 1.66 3.36
C TYR A 24 1.75 2.53 2.34
N VAL A 25 2.86 3.14 2.72
CA VAL A 25 3.69 3.96 1.85
C VAL A 25 5.07 3.32 1.76
N CYS A 26 5.67 3.37 0.57
CA CYS A 26 7.04 2.92 0.42
C CYS A 26 8.00 3.99 0.92
N PRO A 27 9.08 3.58 1.62
CA PRO A 27 10.19 4.47 1.87
C PRO A 27 10.85 4.90 0.54
N ASP A 28 11.66 5.95 0.60
CA ASP A 28 12.20 6.60 -0.59
C ASP A 28 13.22 5.72 -1.33
N THR A 29 13.89 4.83 -0.60
CA THR A 29 14.88 3.91 -1.17
C THR A 29 14.45 2.44 -1.13
N LEU A 30 14.99 1.63 -2.08
CA LEU A 30 14.83 0.17 -2.06
C LEU A 30 15.48 -0.47 -0.83
N LYS A 31 16.57 0.13 -0.33
CA LYS A 31 17.31 -0.37 0.83
C LYS A 31 16.47 -0.28 2.10
N GLU A 32 15.82 0.86 2.34
CA GLU A 32 14.91 1.06 3.48
C GLU A 32 13.71 0.11 3.43
N LEU A 33 13.20 -0.20 2.23
CA LEU A 33 12.15 -1.21 2.11
C LEU A 33 12.66 -2.61 2.51
N GLU A 34 13.89 -2.96 2.14
CA GLU A 34 14.44 -4.28 2.44
C GLU A 34 14.72 -4.45 3.95
N THR A 35 15.12 -3.38 4.64
CA THR A 35 15.37 -3.37 6.08
C THR A 35 14.09 -3.22 6.90
N ASP A 36 13.24 -2.25 6.56
CA ASP A 36 12.15 -1.77 7.42
C ASP A 36 10.76 -2.12 6.87
N GLY A 37 10.69 -2.54 5.60
CA GLY A 37 9.43 -2.84 4.93
C GLY A 37 8.62 -1.60 4.57
N PRO A 38 7.37 -1.78 4.09
CA PRO A 38 6.48 -0.67 3.80
C PRO A 38 5.94 -0.05 5.11
N VAL A 39 5.92 1.27 5.17
CA VAL A 39 5.48 2.02 6.35
C VAL A 39 3.96 2.06 6.41
N HIS A 40 3.37 1.69 7.55
CA HIS A 40 1.94 1.81 7.77
C HIS A 40 1.53 3.28 7.96
N ASP A 41 0.54 3.74 7.21
CA ASP A 41 0.05 5.11 7.23
C ASP A 41 -1.44 5.14 7.62
N PRO A 42 -1.76 5.09 8.93
CA PRO A 42 -3.14 5.01 9.42
C PRO A 42 -3.94 6.28 9.09
N GLU A 43 -3.30 7.45 9.10
CA GLU A 43 -3.94 8.74 8.82
C GLU A 43 -4.09 9.01 7.31
N MET A 44 -3.47 8.18 6.47
CA MET A 44 -3.51 8.24 5.01
C MET A 44 -3.06 9.59 4.43
N ASN A 45 -2.12 10.25 5.10
CA ASN A 45 -1.65 11.60 4.76
C ASN A 45 -0.16 11.65 4.40
N MET A 46 0.58 10.53 4.53
CA MET A 46 2.02 10.51 4.23
C MET A 46 2.30 10.73 2.73
N PRO A 47 3.34 11.52 2.38
CA PRO A 47 3.74 11.74 1.00
C PRO A 47 4.25 10.45 0.35
N GLY A 48 4.16 10.36 -0.98
CA GLY A 48 4.68 9.21 -1.74
C GLY A 48 3.61 8.22 -2.23
N ARG A 49 4.08 7.13 -2.84
CA ARG A 49 3.20 6.13 -3.48
C ARG A 49 2.54 5.25 -2.42
N GLY A 50 1.22 5.37 -2.30
CA GLY A 50 0.42 4.58 -1.37
C GLY A 50 -0.08 3.25 -1.97
N PHE A 51 -0.13 2.23 -1.13
CA PHE A 51 -0.66 0.90 -1.41
C PHE A 51 -1.79 0.61 -0.42
N TYR A 52 -2.95 0.19 -0.93
CA TYR A 52 -4.11 -0.10 -0.09
C TYR A 52 -4.30 -1.62 0.04
N VAL A 53 -4.48 -2.10 1.27
CA VAL A 53 -4.65 -3.53 1.58
C VAL A 53 -5.92 -3.69 2.43
N CYS A 54 -6.79 -4.63 2.06
CA CYS A 54 -8.02 -4.89 2.81
C CYS A 54 -7.77 -5.67 4.10
N VAL A 55 -8.80 -5.72 4.94
CA VAL A 55 -8.77 -6.38 6.26
C VAL A 55 -8.60 -7.89 6.21
N GLN A 56 -8.79 -8.52 5.05
CA GLN A 56 -8.69 -9.97 4.90
C GLN A 56 -7.28 -10.45 5.28
N THR A 57 -7.20 -11.42 6.20
CA THR A 57 -5.94 -11.97 6.71
C THR A 57 -5.00 -12.42 5.59
N ARG A 58 -5.54 -13.12 4.57
CA ARG A 58 -4.77 -13.54 3.39
C ARG A 58 -4.04 -12.38 2.71
N CYS A 59 -4.68 -11.22 2.61
CA CYS A 59 -4.11 -10.06 1.93
C CYS A 59 -2.99 -9.43 2.77
N ARG A 60 -3.18 -9.34 4.09
CA ARG A 60 -2.18 -8.80 5.02
C ARG A 60 -0.93 -9.67 5.10
N GLU A 61 -1.07 -11.00 5.03
CA GLU A 61 0.06 -11.92 5.04
C GLU A 61 0.83 -11.97 3.71
N ILE A 62 0.14 -11.83 2.58
CA ILE A 62 0.74 -11.85 1.25
C ILE A 62 1.43 -10.51 0.93
N PHE A 63 0.87 -9.40 1.39
CA PHE A 63 1.33 -8.06 1.03
C PHE A 63 2.84 -7.82 1.28
N PRO A 64 3.44 -8.17 2.44
CA PRO A 64 4.87 -8.00 2.69
C PRO A 64 5.78 -8.72 1.68
N LYS A 65 5.31 -9.84 1.11
CA LYS A 65 6.06 -10.58 0.07
C LYS A 65 5.91 -9.92 -1.29
N MET A 66 4.71 -9.43 -1.61
CA MET A 66 4.37 -8.86 -2.91
C MET A 66 4.91 -7.44 -3.12
N ILE A 67 5.01 -6.64 -2.06
CA ILE A 67 5.37 -5.20 -2.13
C ILE A 67 6.73 -4.98 -2.81
N LYS A 68 7.69 -5.89 -2.60
CA LYS A 68 9.01 -5.86 -3.26
C LYS A 68 8.88 -5.84 -4.80
N GLY A 69 8.02 -6.69 -5.35
CA GLY A 69 7.77 -6.75 -6.80
C GLY A 69 7.01 -5.54 -7.33
N LEU A 70 6.09 -4.97 -6.53
CA LEU A 70 5.33 -3.78 -6.91
C LEU A 70 6.21 -2.53 -7.00
N ILE A 71 7.20 -2.40 -6.12
CA ILE A 71 8.11 -1.26 -6.10
C ILE A 71 9.11 -1.31 -7.25
N LYS A 72 9.64 -2.49 -7.59
CA LYS A 72 10.48 -2.67 -8.79
C LYS A 72 9.77 -2.21 -10.08
N LYS A 73 8.43 -2.26 -10.09
CA LYS A 73 7.58 -1.79 -11.21
C LYS A 73 7.16 -0.33 -11.08
N ARG A 74 7.64 0.42 -10.07
CA ARG A 74 7.32 1.84 -9.88
C ARG A 74 7.86 2.63 -11.07
N LYS A 75 6.95 3.33 -11.76
CA LYS A 75 7.29 4.32 -12.78
C LYS A 75 7.46 5.70 -12.11
N GLY A 76 8.51 6.44 -12.47
CA GLY A 76 8.86 7.76 -11.92
C GLY A 76 10.32 7.81 -11.47
N VAL A 77 10.93 8.99 -11.53
CA VAL A 77 12.35 9.20 -11.19
C VAL A 77 12.52 9.02 -9.67
N PHE A 78 13.39 8.10 -9.26
CA PHE A 78 13.88 8.01 -7.89
C PHE A 78 14.84 9.20 -7.67
N LYS A 79 14.68 9.95 -6.59
CA LYS A 79 15.72 10.87 -6.13
C LYS A 79 16.69 10.13 -5.24
#